data_AF-A0A5K7XI78-F1
#
_entry.id   AF-A0A5K7XI78-F1
#
_cell.length_a   1.000
_cell.length_b   1.000
_cell.length_c   1.000
_cell.angle_alpha   90.00
_cell.angle_beta   90.00
_cell.angle_gamma   90.00
#
_symmetry.space_group_name_H-M   'P 1'
#
loop_
_entity.id
_entity.type
_entity.pdbx_description
1 polymer ?
#
loop_
_entity_poly.entity_id
_entity_poly.type
_entity_poly.pdbx_seq_one_letter_code
_entity_poly.pdbx_strand_id
1 'polypeptide(L)' 'MLRDTSAYDLSATPIPFRAATVDQQVAPVAVAPPSDARLIEQEIARLTWIVLDGGATLSDRQRLAELVNAQHAQRRRFDR' A
#
# COMPACT_ATOMS: atom_id res chain seq x y z
N MET A 1 -36.01 17.83 -26.16
CA MET A 1 -34.77 17.34 -26.81
C MET A 1 -33.63 18.27 -26.45
N LEU A 2 -32.44 17.70 -26.27
CA LEU A 2 -31.12 18.31 -26.06
C LEU A 2 -30.77 18.84 -24.65
N ARG A 3 -29.63 18.29 -24.19
CA ARG A 3 -28.87 18.54 -22.96
C ARG A 3 -27.91 19.68 -23.22
N ASP A 4 -27.59 20.47 -22.19
CA ASP A 4 -26.30 21.14 -21.99
C ASP A 4 -26.17 21.39 -20.46
N THR A 5 -25.65 20.45 -19.67
CA THR A 5 -24.23 20.22 -19.30
C THR A 5 -23.38 21.47 -19.05
N SER A 6 -22.84 21.51 -17.82
CA SER A 6 -21.65 22.23 -17.37
C SER A 6 -21.79 23.69 -16.91
N ALA A 7 -21.88 23.84 -15.59
CA ALA A 7 -21.02 24.77 -14.87
C ALA A 7 -20.51 24.05 -13.61
N TYR A 8 -19.50 23.20 -13.78
CA TYR A 8 -18.67 22.83 -12.63
C TYR A 8 -17.93 24.10 -12.22
N ASP A 9 -18.31 24.64 -11.08
CA ASP A 9 -17.65 25.79 -10.48
C ASP A 9 -16.21 25.40 -10.11
N LEU A 10 -15.25 25.87 -10.91
CA LEU A 10 -13.80 25.69 -10.70
C LEU A 10 -13.23 26.74 -9.73
N SER A 11 -14.07 27.48 -8.99
CA SER A 11 -13.61 28.39 -7.93
C SER A 11 -13.14 27.68 -6.66
N ALA A 12 -13.16 26.33 -6.65
CA ALA A 12 -12.61 25.53 -5.56
C ALA A 12 -11.13 25.89 -5.36
N THR A 13 -10.89 26.64 -4.30
CA THR A 13 -9.58 27.06 -3.82
C THR A 13 -8.70 25.81 -3.74
N PRO A 14 -7.47 25.81 -4.28
CA PRO A 14 -6.59 24.66 -4.17
C PRO A 14 -6.40 24.36 -2.69
N ILE A 15 -6.88 23.20 -2.23
CA ILE A 15 -6.64 22.73 -0.87
C ILE A 15 -5.12 22.58 -0.78
N PRO A 16 -4.41 23.38 0.05
CA PRO A 16 -3.02 23.10 0.27
C PRO A 16 -2.97 21.76 1.02
N PHE A 17 -2.55 20.70 0.33
CA PHE A 17 -2.06 19.52 1.02
C PHE A 17 -0.84 19.99 1.81
N ARG A 18 -1.09 20.35 3.07
CA ARG A 18 -0.05 20.54 4.06
C ARG A 18 0.62 19.17 4.14
N ALA A 19 1.78 19.03 3.51
CA ALA A 19 2.70 17.96 3.83
C ALA A 19 2.96 18.11 5.32
N ALA A 20 2.25 17.34 6.13
CA ALA A 20 2.67 17.11 7.49
C ALA A 20 4.07 16.54 7.35
N THR A 21 5.07 17.33 7.70
CA THR A 21 6.37 16.82 8.10
C THR A 21 6.09 15.89 9.25
N VAL A 22 5.87 14.62 8.88
CA VAL A 22 5.82 13.52 9.81
C VAL A 22 7.26 13.38 10.27
N ASP A 23 7.60 14.09 11.35
CA ASP A 23 8.71 13.75 12.24
C ASP A 23 8.34 12.43 12.93
N GLN A 24 8.18 11.36 12.15
CA GLN A 24 8.27 10.02 12.67
C GLN A 24 9.76 9.79 12.86
N GLN A 25 10.19 10.02 14.09
CA GLN A 25 11.36 9.37 14.64
C GLN A 25 11.15 7.86 14.46
N VAL A 26 11.59 7.34 13.32
CA VAL A 26 11.63 5.91 13.04
C VAL A 26 12.66 5.36 14.00
N ALA A 27 12.21 4.80 15.12
CA ALA A 27 13.02 3.95 15.97
C ALA A 27 13.73 2.94 15.06
N PRO A 28 15.02 2.60 15.30
CA PRO A 28 15.71 1.63 14.47
C PRO A 28 15.04 0.26 14.65
N VAL A 29 14.07 -0.03 13.80
CA VAL A 29 13.45 -1.34 13.65
C VAL A 29 14.59 -2.27 13.30
N ALA A 30 14.88 -3.25 14.15
CA ALA A 30 15.87 -4.26 13.81
C ALA A 30 15.41 -4.90 12.50
N VAL A 31 16.18 -4.71 11.44
CA VAL A 31 15.73 -5.07 10.10
C VAL A 31 16.03 -6.55 9.94
N ALA A 32 15.02 -7.36 9.62
CA ALA A 32 15.29 -8.63 8.94
C ALA A 32 16.24 -8.34 7.76
N PRO A 33 17.19 -9.23 7.42
CA PRO A 33 18.17 -8.94 6.39
C PRO A 33 17.48 -8.30 5.18
N PRO A 34 17.93 -7.11 4.74
CA PRO A 34 17.14 -6.21 3.89
C PRO A 34 16.73 -6.86 2.56
N SER A 35 17.46 -7.88 2.15
CA SER A 35 17.20 -8.70 0.97
C SER A 35 15.88 -9.46 1.07
N ASP A 36 15.60 -10.14 2.18
CA ASP A 36 14.43 -11.02 2.29
C ASP A 36 13.14 -10.22 2.49
N ALA A 37 13.21 -9.15 3.28
CA ALA A 37 12.07 -8.25 3.48
C ALA A 37 11.67 -7.54 2.18
N ARG A 38 12.63 -7.07 1.38
CA ARG A 38 12.37 -6.45 0.08
C ARG A 38 11.73 -7.43 -0.91
N LEU A 39 12.15 -8.69 -0.91
CA LEU A 39 11.57 -9.71 -1.78
C LEU A 39 10.11 -10.01 -1.41
N ILE A 40 9.80 -10.09 -0.10
CA ILE A 40 8.42 -10.26 0.39
C ILE A 40 7.55 -9.07 -0.01
N GLU A 41 8.04 -7.84 0.17
CA GLU A 41 7.28 -6.63 -0.18
C GLU A 41 7.01 -6.51 -1.68
N GLN A 42 8.00 -6.83 -2.52
CA GLN A 42 7.83 -6.84 -3.97
C GLN A 42 6.78 -7.86 -4.41
N GLU A 43 6.80 -9.06 -3.82
CA GLU A 43 5.84 -10.10 -4.17
C GLU A 43 4.42 -9.78 -3.67
N ILE A 44 4.29 -9.18 -2.48
CA ILE A 44 3.00 -8.64 -2.00
C ILE A 44 2.47 -7.60 -2.98
N ALA A 45 3.30 -6.65 -3.41
CA ALA A 45 2.89 -5.61 -4.35
C ALA A 45 2.45 -6.20 -5.70
N ARG A 46 3.22 -7.15 -6.24
CA ARG A 46 2.89 -7.84 -7.49
C ARG A 46 1.54 -8.57 -7.39
N LEU A 47 1.36 -9.40 -6.36
CA LEU A 47 0.12 -10.17 -6.18
C LEU A 47 -1.09 -9.26 -5.93
N THR A 48 -0.90 -8.15 -5.20
CA THR A 48 -1.95 -7.15 -5.00
C THR A 48 -2.44 -6.59 -6.32
N TRP A 49 -1.54 -6.23 -7.24
CA TRP A 49 -1.93 -5.78 -8.57
C TRP A 49 -2.71 -6.84 -9.35
N ILE A 50 -2.25 -8.09 -9.34
CA ILE A 50 -2.95 -9.19 -10.03
C ILE A 50 -4.36 -9.41 -9.44
N VAL A 51 -4.53 -9.22 -8.13
CA VAL A 51 -5.85 -9.29 -7.46
C VAL A 51 -6.75 -8.13 -7.92
N LEU A 52 -6.22 -6.91 -7.96
CA LEU A 52 -6.97 -5.73 -8.40
C LEU A 52 -7.38 -5.81 -9.87
N ASP A 53 -6.52 -6.37 -10.71
CA ASP A 53 -6.79 -6.58 -12.14
C ASP A 53 -7.77 -7.74 -12.40
N GLY A 54 -8.19 -8.47 -11.36
CA GLY A 54 -9.11 -9.61 -11.46
C GLY A 54 -8.48 -10.89 -12.02
N GLY A 55 -7.18 -10.88 -12.33
CA GLY A 55 -6.44 -12.01 -12.88
C GLY A 55 -5.96 -13.03 -11.84
N ALA A 56 -6.15 -12.77 -10.54
CA ALA A 56 -5.63 -13.62 -9.49
C ALA A 56 -6.41 -14.94 -9.35
N THR A 57 -5.67 -16.05 -9.35
CA THR A 57 -6.17 -17.37 -8.97
C THR A 57 -6.41 -17.47 -7.45
N LEU A 58 -7.04 -18.56 -6.99
CA LEU A 58 -7.15 -18.85 -5.56
C LEU A 58 -5.77 -18.98 -4.90
N SER A 59 -4.83 -19.66 -5.57
CA SER A 59 -3.47 -19.85 -5.08
C SER A 59 -2.72 -18.52 -4.93
N ASP A 60 -2.90 -17.59 -5.86
CA ASP A 60 -2.31 -16.23 -5.78
C ASP A 60 -2.81 -15.48 -4.55
N ARG A 61 -4.12 -15.57 -4.27
CA ARG A 61 -4.76 -14.93 -3.10
C ARG A 61 -4.30 -15.56 -1.78
N GLN A 62 -4.17 -16.88 -1.76
CA GLN A 62 -3.63 -17.61 -0.60
C GLN A 62 -2.17 -17.20 -0.35
N ARG A 63 -1.37 -17.13 -1.42
CA ARG A 63 0.03 -16.73 -1.33
C ARG A 63 0.18 -15.30 -0.82
N LEU A 64 -0.65 -14.38 -1.31
CA LEU A 64 -0.69 -13.00 -0.82
C LEU A 64 -1.02 -12.95 0.68
N ALA A 65 -2.02 -13.72 1.13
CA ALA A 65 -2.39 -13.78 2.54
C ALA A 65 -1.26 -14.33 3.43
N GLU A 66 -0.55 -15.36 2.97
CA GLU A 66 0.62 -15.91 3.67
C GLU A 66 1.72 -14.86 3.83
N LEU A 67 2.08 -14.16 2.75
CA LEU A 67 3.14 -13.16 2.75
C LEU A 67 2.80 -11.98 3.66
N VAL A 68 1.56 -11.49 3.63
CA VAL A 68 1.09 -10.42 4.51
C VAL A 68 1.13 -10.87 5.99
N ASN A 69 0.72 -12.10 6.28
CA ASN A 69 0.81 -12.65 7.63
C ASN A 69 2.26 -12.79 8.12
N ALA A 70 3.16 -13.26 7.25
CA ALA A 70 4.58 -13.35 7.54
C ALA A 70 5.19 -11.97 7.82
N GLN A 71 4.85 -10.96 7.02
CA GLN A 71 5.30 -9.58 7.23
C GLN A 71 4.81 -9.01 8.57
N HIS A 72 3.54 -9.23 8.93
CA HIS A 72 3.02 -8.83 10.25
C HIS A 72 3.70 -9.55 11.41
N ALA A 73 4.01 -10.84 11.25
CA ALA A 73 4.75 -11.60 12.26
C ALA A 73 6.18 -11.10 12.43
N GLN A 74 6.85 -10.71 11.35
CA GLN A 74 8.18 -10.09 11.39
C GLN A 74 8.14 -8.74 12.12
N ARG A 75 7.21 -7.85 11.79
CA ARG A 75 7.07 -6.54 12.45
C ARG A 75 6.89 -6.68 13.97
N ARG A 76 5.98 -7.55 14.40
CA ARG A 76 5.75 -7.81 15.84
C ARG A 76 6.95 -8.38 16.59
N ARG A 77 7.89 -9.04 15.91
CA ARG A 77 9.12 -9.53 16.53
C ARG A 77 10.13 -8.42 16.77
N PHE A 78 10.07 -7.33 16.00
CA PHE A 78 10.96 -6.20 16.14
C PHE A 78 10.43 -5.12 17.09
N ASP A 79 9.16 -5.19 17.48
CA ASP A 79 8.53 -4.31 18.48
C ASP A 79 8.70 -4.80 19.94
N ARG A 80 9.43 -5.90 20.18
CA ARG A 80 9.67 -6.51 21.50
C ARG A 80 11.11 -6.36 21.94
#